data_AF-E3EL05-F1
#
_entry.id   AF-E3EL05-F1
#
_cell.length_a   1.000
_cell.length_b   1.000
_cell.length_c   1.000
_cell.angle_alpha   90.00
_cell.angle_beta   90.00
_cell.angle_gamma   90.00
#
_symmetry.space_group_name_H-M   'P 1'
#
loop_
_entity.id
_entity.type
_entity.pdbx_description
1 polymer ?
#
loop_
_entity_poly.entity_id
_entity_poly.type
_entity_poly.pdbx_seq_one_letter_code
_entity_poly.pdbx_strand_id
1 'polypeptide(L)' 'MKELELMLLNMWSECGIEEIYKYKNRIKAFKEPLLNIELFYDLTYRLFSDVEDIANHEDSCPKNYKLSVNALIQSRSRA' A
#
# COMPACT_ATOMS: atom_id res chain seq x y z
N MET A 1 5.15 15.02 3.37
CA MET A 1 4.29 13.82 3.21
C MET A 1 4.88 12.87 2.18
N LYS A 2 5.15 13.34 0.96
CA LYS A 2 5.70 12.51 -0.12
C LYS A 2 7.05 11.83 0.19
N GLU A 3 7.96 12.56 0.85
CA GLU A 3 9.24 12.01 1.30
C GLU A 3 9.05 10.84 2.28
N LEU A 4 8.11 10.98 3.23
CA LEU A 4 7.75 9.91 4.16
C LEU A 4 7.15 8.70 3.43
N GLU A 5 6.25 8.91 2.45
CA GLU A 5 5.72 7.82 1.63
C GLU A 5 6.85 7.09 0.89
N LEU A 6 7.80 7.84 0.30
CA LEU A 6 8.92 7.26 -0.41
C LEU A 6 9.85 6.47 0.53
N MET A 7 10.14 6.99 1.72
CA MET A 7 10.91 6.27 2.75
C MET A 7 10.23 4.95 3.15
N LEU A 8 8.91 4.98 3.38
CA LEU A 8 8.14 3.77 3.71
C LEU A 8 8.15 2.75 2.57
N LEU A 9 7.93 3.20 1.33
CA LEU A 9 7.95 2.33 0.16
C LEU A 9 9.32 1.68 -0.04
N ASN A 10 10.41 2.43 0.11
CA ASN A 10 11.76 1.89 0.01
C ASN A 10 12.02 0.86 1.11
N MET A 11 11.65 1.16 2.37
CA MET A 11 11.77 0.21 3.47
C MET A 11 10.99 -1.09 3.21
N TRP A 12 9.76 -0.99 2.68
CA TRP A 12 8.98 -2.17 2.32
C TRP A 12 9.61 -2.99 1.20
N SER A 13 10.13 -2.32 0.16
CA SER A 13 10.87 -2.96 -0.92
C SER A 13 12.11 -3.69 -0.40
N GLU A 14 12.88 -3.09 0.50
CA GLU A 14 14.05 -3.70 1.14
C GLU A 14 13.66 -4.91 2.02
N CYS A 15 12.46 -4.91 2.61
CA CYS A 15 11.91 -6.05 3.33
C CYS A 15 11.29 -7.14 2.42
N GLY A 16 11.36 -6.98 1.09
CA GLY A 16 10.82 -7.95 0.14
C GLY A 16 9.31 -7.89 -0.04
N ILE A 17 8.67 -6.76 0.27
CA ILE A 17 7.24 -6.54 -0.01
C ILE A 17 7.11 -5.98 -1.43
N GLU A 18 6.54 -6.78 -2.32
CA GLU A 18 6.41 -6.43 -3.74
C GLU A 18 5.11 -5.70 -4.06
N GLU A 19 4.03 -6.09 -3.37
CA GLU A 19 2.67 -5.64 -3.64
C GLU A 19 1.96 -5.26 -2.33
N ILE A 20 1.15 -4.21 -2.39
CA ILE A 20 0.34 -3.72 -1.26
C ILE A 20 -1.09 -3.44 -1.68
N TYR A 21 -2.01 -3.35 -0.72
CA TYR A 21 -3.37 -2.85 -0.93
C TYR A 21 -3.83 -2.05 0.28
N LYS A 22 -4.84 -1.20 0.10
CA LYS A 22 -5.44 -0.42 1.19
C LYS A 22 -6.78 -1.02 1.60
N TYR A 23 -6.97 -1.24 2.89
CA TYR A 23 -8.20 -1.76 3.46
C TYR A 23 -8.51 -1.09 4.80
N LYS A 24 -9.68 -0.47 4.92
CA LYS A 24 -10.14 0.25 6.13
C LYS A 24 -9.13 1.28 6.60
N ASN A 25 -8.65 2.09 5.67
CA ASN A 25 -7.61 3.10 5.84
C ASN A 25 -6.29 2.52 6.34
N ARG A 26 -5.92 1.29 6.01
CA ARG A 26 -4.63 0.68 6.38
C ARG A 26 -3.93 0.11 5.17
N ILE A 27 -2.61 0.24 5.10
CA ILE A 27 -1.81 -0.39 4.05
C ILE A 27 -1.39 -1.78 4.52
N LYS A 28 -1.68 -2.78 3.69
CA LYS A 28 -1.40 -4.19 3.95
C LYS A 28 -0.49 -4.75 2.87
N ALA A 29 0.40 -5.65 3.26
CA ALA A 29 1.18 -6.42 2.28
C ALA A 29 0.27 -7.40 1.56
N PHE A 30 0.38 -7.49 0.25
CA PHE A 30 -0.25 -8.53 -0.54
C PHE A 30 0.70 -9.72 -0.66
N LYS A 31 0.34 -10.83 -0.01
CA LYS A 31 1.06 -12.12 -0.08
C LYS A 31 0.03 -13.23 0.00
N GLU A 32 0.15 -14.28 -0.82
CA GLU A 32 -0.76 -15.44 -0.77
C GLU A 32 -0.17 -16.58 0.08
N PRO A 33 -0.97 -17.23 0.96
CA PRO A 33 -2.35 -16.87 1.34
C PRO A 33 -2.39 -15.51 2.03
N LEU A 34 -3.50 -14.78 1.93
CA LEU A 34 -3.65 -13.43 2.49
C LEU A 34 -3.40 -13.44 4.02
N LEU A 35 -2.18 -13.09 4.40
CA LEU A 35 -1.81 -12.93 5.80
C LEU A 35 -2.27 -11.55 6.28
N ASN A 36 -2.68 -11.45 7.54
CA ASN A 36 -3.02 -10.16 8.14
C ASN A 36 -1.75 -9.38 8.53
N ILE A 37 -0.91 -9.08 7.53
CA ILE A 37 0.31 -8.28 7.70
C ILE A 37 -0.04 -6.84 7.38
N GLU A 38 -0.25 -6.08 8.43
CA GLU A 38 -0.50 -4.65 8.35
C GLU A 38 0.84 -3.91 8.42
N LEU A 39 1.12 -3.07 7.43
CA LEU A 39 2.41 -2.39 7.29
C LEU A 39 2.45 -1.07 8.04
N PHE A 40 1.30 -0.40 8.16
CA PHE A 40 1.19 0.83 8.94
C PHE A 40 -0.27 1.09 9.36
N TYR A 41 -0.45 1.57 10.60
CA TYR A 41 -1.77 1.72 11.22
C TYR A 41 -2.25 3.18 11.35
N ASP A 42 -1.35 4.16 11.45
CA ASP A 42 -1.70 5.40 12.18
C ASP A 42 -1.72 6.70 11.35
N LEU A 43 -1.37 6.66 10.05
CA LEU A 43 -1.32 7.87 9.19
C LEU A 43 -1.87 7.67 7.76
N THR A 44 -2.40 6.51 7.47
CA THR A 44 -2.83 6.04 6.13
C THR A 44 -4.11 6.70 5.61
N TYR A 45 -4.79 7.52 6.41
CA TYR A 45 -5.84 8.41 5.91
C TYR A 45 -5.27 9.67 5.21
N ARG A 46 -4.02 10.05 5.52
CA ARG A 46 -3.30 11.16 4.84
C ARG A 46 -2.23 10.69 3.89
N LEU A 47 -1.55 9.58 4.22
CA LEU A 47 -0.56 8.95 3.36
C LEU A 47 -1.25 7.99 2.38
N PHE A 48 -0.76 7.94 1.15
CA PHE A 48 -1.31 7.10 0.09
C PHE A 48 -2.81 7.39 -0.12
N SER A 49 -3.17 8.67 -0.22
CA SER A 49 -4.55 9.12 -0.43
C SER A 49 -5.08 8.79 -1.82
N ASP A 50 -4.19 8.62 -2.79
CA ASP A 50 -4.45 8.14 -4.15
C ASP A 50 -4.60 6.61 -4.22
N VAL A 51 -4.17 5.87 -3.19
CA VAL A 51 -4.40 4.43 -3.11
C VAL A 51 -5.83 4.20 -2.65
N GLU A 52 -6.59 3.52 -3.50
CA GLU A 52 -7.99 3.21 -3.27
C GLU A 52 -8.21 2.28 -2.09
N ASP A 53 -9.07 2.68 -1.15
CA ASP A 53 -9.48 1.82 -0.05
C ASP A 53 -10.58 0.86 -0.52
N ILE A 54 -10.21 -0.42 -0.59
CA ILE A 54 -11.10 -1.44 -1.13
C ILE A 54 -12.32 -1.68 -0.24
N ALA A 55 -12.27 -1.30 1.04
CA ALA A 55 -13.40 -1.40 1.95
C ALA A 55 -14.60 -0.52 1.53
N ASN A 56 -14.42 0.38 0.56
CA ASN A 56 -15.49 1.19 -0.03
C ASN A 56 -16.32 0.44 -1.09
N HIS A 57 -15.95 -0.79 -1.45
CA HIS A 57 -16.62 -1.61 -2.47
C HIS A 57 -17.18 -2.89 -1.85
N GLU A 58 -18.44 -3.24 -2.17
CA GLU A 58 -19.13 -4.39 -1.58
C GLU A 58 -18.49 -5.74 -1.93
N ASP A 59 -17.93 -5.88 -3.13
CA ASP A 59 -17.35 -7.14 -3.64
C ASP A 59 -15.84 -7.02 -3.97
N SER A 60 -15.11 -6.17 -3.25
CA SER A 60 -13.68 -6.02 -3.52
C SER A 60 -12.87 -7.25 -3.12
N CYS A 61 -11.88 -7.57 -3.95
CA CYS A 61 -10.89 -8.61 -3.69
C CYS A 61 -9.48 -7.99 -3.73
N PRO A 62 -8.62 -8.19 -2.71
CA PRO A 62 -7.27 -7.65 -2.70
C PRO A 62 -6.45 -7.95 -3.97
N LYS A 63 -6.71 -9.08 -4.65
CA LYS A 63 -6.05 -9.43 -5.92
C LYS A 63 -6.27 -8.39 -7.03
N ASN A 64 -7.45 -7.76 -7.06
CA ASN A 64 -7.84 -6.82 -8.12
C ASN A 64 -7.37 -5.38 -7.85
N TYR A 65 -6.96 -5.09 -6.60
CA TYR A 65 -6.62 -3.74 -6.14
C TYR A 65 -5.19 -3.65 -5.58
N LYS A 66 -4.41 -4.72 -5.70
CA LYS A 66 -3.00 -4.72 -5.31
C LYS A 66 -2.21 -3.79 -6.23
N LEU A 67 -1.25 -3.10 -5.64
CA LEU A 67 -0.36 -2.17 -6.33
C LEU A 67 1.08 -2.58 -6.09
N SER A 68 1.90 -2.45 -7.12
CA SER A 68 3.34 -2.68 -7.01
C SER A 68 4.01 -1.58 -6.19
N VAL A 69 4.79 -1.96 -5.18
CA VAL A 69 5.62 -1.05 -4.40
C VAL A 69 6.60 -0.29 -5.32
N ASN A 70 7.23 -0.98 -6.26
CA ASN A 70 8.16 -0.38 -7.22
C ASN A 70 7.49 0.68 -8.12
N ALA A 71 6.26 0.42 -8.58
CA ALA A 71 5.51 1.39 -9.38
C ALA A 71 5.17 2.65 -8.55
N LEU A 72 4.81 2.48 -7.28
CA LEU A 72 4.55 3.58 -6.36
C LEU A 72 5.82 4.39 -6.08
N ILE A 73 6.97 3.75 -5.87
CA ILE A 73 8.28 4.43 -5.73
C ILE A 73 8.55 5.31 -6.94
N GLN A 74 8.41 4.77 -8.15
CA GLN A 74 8.64 5.52 -9.39
C GLN A 74 7.69 6.72 -9.53
N SER A 75 6.41 6.54 -9.20
CA SER A 75 5.40 7.62 -9.19
C SER A 75 5.79 8.73 -8.20
N ARG A 76 6.26 8.36 -7.00
CA ARG A 76 6.66 9.32 -5.98
C ARG A 76 7.98 10.04 -6.25
N SER A 77 8.92 9.40 -6.92
CA SER A 77 10.20 10.02 -7.26
C SER A 77 10.12 11.00 -8.44
N ARG A 78 9.05 10.96 -9.26
CA ARG A 78 8.93 11.79 -10.48
C ARG A 78 8.13 13.08 -10.32
N ALA A 79 7.16 13.11 -9.42
CA ALA A 79 6.40 14.32 -9.11
C ALA A 79 7.10 15.20 -8.05
#